data_AF-A0AAQ3PK43-F1
#
_entry.id   AF-A0AAQ3PK43-F1
#
_cell.length_a   1.000
_cell.length_b   1.000
_cell.length_c   1.000
_cell.angle_alpha   90.00
_cell.angle_beta   90.00
_cell.angle_gamma   90.00
#
_symmetry.space_group_name_H-M   'P 1'
#
loop_
_entity.id
_entity.type
_entity.pdbx_description
1 polymer ?
#
loop_
_entity_poly.entity_id
_entity_poly.type
_entity_poly.pdbx_seq_one_letter_code
_entity_poly.pdbx_strand_id
1 'polypeptide(L)'
;MGEPSSVNQEVTRPVPPANPVASGEAEAGPSHGVTPFQYEEDEVIGGETVRAIQTRLLGKYDFPTAHEIDMAQVNAQDLFEVKVEIIRLMQGLHPVGDWLRRGARALDNPRTLTGEESFEKLSLMLDDLKADSFQSATFRLLVDRVHLRAADEDEHSAA
;
A
#
# COMPACT_ATOMS: atom_id res chain seq x y z
N MET A 1 -84.65 5.88 -46.59
CA MET A 1 -84.37 7.30 -46.29
C MET A 1 -83.41 7.33 -45.11
N GLY A 2 -82.27 8.00 -45.26
CA GLY A 2 -81.40 8.43 -44.16
C GLY A 2 -80.12 7.60 -43.94
N GLU A 3 -79.01 8.04 -44.54
CA GLU A 3 -77.63 7.79 -44.08
C GLU A 3 -76.95 9.17 -43.91
N PRO A 4 -75.77 9.31 -43.26
CA PRO A 4 -75.25 8.61 -42.08
C PRO A 4 -74.58 9.60 -41.10
N SER A 5 -74.45 9.25 -39.81
CA SER A 5 -73.26 9.64 -39.01
C SER A 5 -73.31 8.88 -37.68
N SER A 6 -72.80 7.65 -37.69
CA SER A 6 -72.58 6.88 -36.47
C SER A 6 -71.13 7.11 -36.03
N VAL A 7 -70.97 8.00 -35.06
CA VAL A 7 -69.66 8.40 -34.52
C VAL A 7 -69.12 7.26 -33.67
N ASN A 8 -68.14 6.56 -34.25
CA ASN A 8 -67.05 5.77 -33.67
C ASN A 8 -67.24 5.11 -32.28
N GLN A 9 -67.17 3.78 -32.34
CA GLN A 9 -67.03 2.75 -31.31
C GLN A 9 -66.24 3.14 -30.04
N GLU A 10 -66.75 2.67 -28.90
CA GLU A 10 -66.05 2.64 -27.62
C GLU A 10 -64.88 1.63 -27.66
N VAL A 11 -63.66 2.11 -27.45
CA VAL A 11 -62.58 1.30 -26.87
C VAL A 11 -62.07 2.04 -25.65
N THR A 12 -62.44 1.53 -24.48
CA THR A 12 -61.98 1.94 -23.17
C THR A 12 -60.45 1.83 -23.11
N ARG A 13 -59.74 2.97 -23.10
CA ARG A 13 -58.35 3.03 -22.64
C ARG A 13 -58.27 3.96 -21.43
N PRO A 14 -58.08 3.41 -20.22
CA PRO A 14 -57.55 4.19 -19.13
C PRO A 14 -56.21 3.62 -18.65
N VAL A 15 -55.22 4.52 -18.69
CA VAL A 15 -53.99 4.67 -17.90
C VAL A 15 -52.84 3.65 -18.03
N PRO A 16 -51.63 4.08 -18.45
CA PRO A 16 -50.40 3.36 -18.14
C PRO A 16 -50.15 3.38 -16.62
N PRO A 17 -49.49 2.36 -16.05
CA PRO A 17 -49.19 2.32 -14.63
C PRO A 17 -48.37 3.55 -14.23
N ALA A 18 -48.78 4.17 -13.13
CA ALA A 18 -48.12 5.29 -12.52
C ALA A 18 -46.62 5.02 -12.35
N ASN A 19 -45.80 6.01 -12.73
CA ASN A 19 -44.37 6.05 -12.42
C ASN A 19 -44.17 5.66 -10.95
N PRO A 20 -43.45 4.57 -10.64
CA PRO A 20 -42.94 4.42 -9.29
C PRO A 20 -42.03 5.62 -9.04
N VAL A 21 -42.31 6.34 -7.96
CA VAL A 21 -41.41 7.30 -7.33
C VAL A 21 -40.01 6.72 -7.38
N ALA A 22 -39.09 7.43 -8.04
CA ALA A 22 -37.67 7.14 -7.96
C ALA A 22 -37.33 7.09 -6.47
N SER A 23 -37.17 5.86 -5.96
CA SER A 23 -36.45 5.66 -4.72
C SER A 23 -35.09 6.24 -5.02
N GLY A 24 -34.77 7.35 -4.37
CA GLY A 24 -33.47 7.95 -4.42
C GLY A 24 -32.46 7.00 -3.79
N GLU A 25 -32.12 5.93 -4.48
CA GLU A 25 -30.80 5.38 -4.48
C GLU A 25 -29.99 6.37 -5.31
N ALA A 26 -29.58 7.47 -4.66
CA ALA A 26 -28.27 7.97 -4.96
C ALA A 26 -27.33 6.82 -4.62
N GLU A 27 -27.12 5.92 -5.59
CA GLU A 27 -25.96 5.06 -5.68
C GLU A 27 -24.79 6.01 -5.42
N ALA A 28 -24.33 6.02 -4.17
CA ALA A 28 -23.04 6.56 -3.84
C ALA A 28 -22.10 5.76 -4.73
N GLY A 29 -21.68 6.38 -5.84
CA GLY A 29 -20.74 5.78 -6.78
C GLY A 29 -19.58 5.14 -6.01
N PRO A 30 -18.95 4.10 -6.56
CA PRO A 30 -18.00 3.25 -5.84
C PRO A 30 -17.12 4.12 -4.95
N SER A 31 -17.29 3.93 -3.64
CA SER A 31 -16.60 4.73 -2.62
C SER A 31 -15.14 4.79 -3.03
N HIS A 32 -14.63 6.02 -3.20
CA HIS A 32 -13.27 6.34 -3.61
C HIS A 32 -12.30 5.22 -3.26
N GLY A 33 -11.68 4.63 -4.29
CA GLY A 33 -10.94 3.37 -4.21
C GLY A 33 -9.79 3.38 -3.21
N VAL A 34 -10.10 3.01 -1.97
CA VAL A 34 -9.09 2.55 -1.02
C VAL A 34 -8.70 1.15 -1.50
N THR A 35 -7.56 1.06 -2.19
CA THR A 35 -6.94 -0.23 -2.41
C THR A 35 -6.59 -0.79 -1.03
N PRO A 36 -7.05 -1.99 -0.67
CA PRO A 36 -6.70 -2.59 0.60
C PRO A 36 -5.18 -2.69 0.71
N PHE A 37 -4.64 -2.46 1.91
CA PHE A 37 -3.23 -2.70 2.19
C PHE A 37 -2.88 -4.14 1.78
N GLN A 38 -1.84 -4.28 0.96
CA GLN A 38 -1.60 -5.49 0.18
C GLN A 38 -0.76 -6.55 0.89
N TYR A 39 -0.20 -6.23 2.06
CA TYR A 39 0.71 -7.10 2.80
C TYR A 39 0.04 -7.61 4.08
N GLU A 40 0.38 -8.84 4.47
CA GLU A 40 -0.05 -9.39 5.77
C GLU A 40 0.80 -8.79 6.91
N GLU A 41 0.24 -8.69 8.12
CA GLU A 41 0.94 -8.03 9.25
C GLU A 41 2.27 -8.70 9.63
N ASP A 42 2.35 -10.01 9.42
CA ASP A 42 3.48 -10.88 9.74
C ASP A 42 4.30 -11.30 8.50
N GLU A 43 3.99 -10.72 7.33
CA GLU A 43 4.78 -10.94 6.12
C GLU A 43 6.17 -10.33 6.26
N VAL A 44 7.21 -11.15 6.07
CA VAL A 44 8.60 -10.72 6.21
C VAL A 44 9.18 -10.31 4.87
N ILE A 45 9.48 -9.03 4.70
CA ILE A 45 10.19 -8.49 3.53
C ILE A 45 11.37 -7.63 4.01
N GLY A 46 12.56 -7.89 3.48
CA GLY A 46 13.76 -7.15 3.88
C GLY A 46 14.20 -7.39 5.32
N GLY A 47 13.69 -8.44 5.96
CA GLY A 47 13.92 -8.75 7.38
C GLY A 47 13.02 -7.98 8.34
N GLU A 48 11.93 -7.41 7.84
CA GLU A 48 10.99 -6.60 8.61
C GLU A 48 9.55 -7.05 8.36
N THR A 49 8.65 -6.75 9.31
CA THR A 49 7.20 -6.92 9.16
C THR A 49 6.48 -5.64 9.59
N VAL A 50 5.21 -5.49 9.18
CA VAL A 50 4.34 -4.39 9.65
C VAL A 50 4.20 -4.44 11.17
N ARG A 51 3.95 -5.61 11.75
CA ARG A 51 3.85 -5.79 13.21
C ARG A 51 5.11 -5.33 13.95
N ALA A 52 6.29 -5.60 13.39
CA ALA A 52 7.56 -5.20 14.00
C ALA A 52 7.74 -3.67 13.99
N ILE A 53 7.38 -3.00 12.89
CA ILE A 53 7.39 -1.54 12.79
C ILE A 53 6.38 -0.94 13.78
N GLN A 54 5.14 -1.46 13.80
CA GLN A 54 4.10 -1.01 14.73
C GLN A 54 4.57 -1.12 16.19
N THR A 55 5.18 -2.25 16.56
CA THR A 55 5.72 -2.48 17.91
C THR A 55 6.78 -1.44 18.27
N ARG A 56 7.68 -1.10 17.33
CA ARG A 56 8.69 -0.06 17.56
C ARG A 56 8.09 1.34 17.67
N LEU A 57 7.08 1.68 16.86
CA LEU A 57 6.37 2.95 16.95
C LEU A 57 5.63 3.12 18.28
N LEU A 58 5.09 2.02 18.81
CA LEU A 58 4.41 1.98 20.11
C LEU A 58 5.38 1.94 21.30
N GLY A 59 6.64 1.59 21.10
CA GLY A 59 7.65 1.45 22.16
C GLY A 59 7.92 2.73 22.97
N LYS A 60 7.40 3.89 22.53
CA LYS A 60 7.45 5.16 23.28
C LYS A 60 6.31 5.34 24.29
N TYR A 61 5.32 4.45 24.29
CA TYR A 61 4.16 4.49 25.19
C TYR A 61 4.21 3.33 26.17
N ASP A 62 4.12 3.61 27.47
CA ASP A 62 4.02 2.56 28.49
C ASP A 62 2.67 1.84 28.43
N PHE A 63 1.60 2.57 28.11
CA PHE A 63 0.24 2.07 28.00
C PHE A 63 -0.46 2.74 26.82
N PRO A 64 -0.31 2.19 25.60
CA PRO A 64 -0.90 2.79 24.42
C PRO A 64 -2.43 2.71 24.45
N THR A 65 -3.07 3.82 24.12
CA THR A 65 -4.51 3.92 23.92
C THR A 65 -4.93 3.29 22.59
N ALA A 66 -6.21 2.97 22.42
CA ALA A 66 -6.73 2.45 21.15
C ALA A 66 -6.38 3.37 19.97
N HIS A 67 -6.48 4.68 20.15
CA HIS A 67 -6.11 5.65 19.12
C HIS A 67 -4.63 5.57 18.74
N GLU A 68 -3.73 5.39 19.70
CA GLU A 68 -2.29 5.27 19.42
C GLU A 68 -1.95 3.95 18.73
N ILE A 69 -2.65 2.88 19.07
CA ILE A 69 -2.53 1.57 18.41
C ILE A 69 -2.95 1.68 16.94
N ASP A 70 -4.11 2.29 16.67
CA ASP A 70 -4.63 2.48 15.31
C ASP A 70 -3.68 3.37 14.49
N MET A 71 -3.23 4.50 15.07
CA MET A 71 -2.28 5.39 14.40
C MET A 71 -0.93 4.71 14.14
N ALA A 72 -0.44 3.89 15.06
CA ALA A 72 0.79 3.13 14.84
C ALA A 72 0.61 2.07 13.74
N GLN A 73 -0.57 1.46 13.62
CA GLN A 73 -0.86 0.50 12.56
C GLN A 73 -0.82 1.18 11.19
N VAL A 74 -1.53 2.30 11.01
CA VAL A 74 -1.55 3.06 9.75
C VAL A 74 -0.14 3.52 9.38
N ASN A 75 0.59 4.11 10.33
CA ASN A 75 1.97 4.55 10.07
C ASN A 75 2.90 3.37 9.74
N ALA A 76 2.71 2.21 10.39
CA ALA A 76 3.52 1.03 10.10
C ALA A 76 3.26 0.49 8.69
N GLN A 77 2.00 0.51 8.24
CA GLN A 77 1.61 0.13 6.88
C GLN A 77 2.26 1.05 5.84
N ASP A 78 2.12 2.37 6.00
CA ASP A 78 2.71 3.36 5.09
C ASP A 78 4.24 3.25 5.02
N LEU A 79 4.90 3.09 6.17
CA LEU A 79 6.35 2.90 6.22
C LEU A 79 6.77 1.58 5.57
N PHE A 80 6.05 0.50 5.83
CA PHE A 80 6.38 -0.81 5.28
C PHE A 80 6.26 -0.81 3.76
N GLU A 81 5.20 -0.21 3.20
CA GLU A 81 4.99 -0.14 1.75
C GLU A 81 6.16 0.55 1.05
N VAL A 82 6.55 1.74 1.52
CA VAL A 82 7.67 2.49 0.91
C VAL A 82 9.00 1.76 1.12
N LYS A 83 9.23 1.18 2.31
CA LYS A 83 10.44 0.36 2.56
C LYS A 83 10.53 -0.79 1.58
N VAL A 84 9.44 -1.53 1.37
CA VAL A 84 9.39 -2.67 0.43
C VAL A 84 9.67 -2.22 -0.99
N GLU A 85 9.14 -1.09 -1.43
CA GLU A 85 9.40 -0.57 -2.77
C GLU A 85 10.88 -0.21 -2.98
N ILE A 86 11.49 0.48 -2.01
CA ILE A 86 12.93 0.77 -2.03
C ILE A 86 13.75 -0.53 -2.06
N ILE A 87 13.40 -1.51 -1.22
CA ILE A 87 14.09 -2.82 -1.16
C ILE A 87 14.03 -3.54 -2.50
N ARG A 88 12.86 -3.58 -3.14
CA ARG A 88 12.67 -4.24 -4.45
C ARG A 88 13.46 -3.54 -5.55
N LEU A 89 13.48 -2.21 -5.57
CA LEU A 89 14.30 -1.44 -6.51
C LEU A 89 15.80 -1.70 -6.29
N MET A 90 16.25 -1.63 -5.03
CA MET A 90 17.65 -1.85 -4.69
C MET A 90 18.10 -3.29 -4.95
N GLN A 91 17.23 -4.28 -4.84
CA GLN A 91 17.53 -5.66 -5.24
C GLN A 91 17.88 -5.74 -6.73
N GLY A 92 17.17 -5.01 -7.58
CA GLY A 92 17.46 -4.95 -9.02
C GLY A 92 18.74 -4.16 -9.34
N LEU A 93 18.98 -3.06 -8.62
CA LEU A 93 20.12 -2.18 -8.85
C LEU A 93 21.44 -2.69 -8.24
N HIS A 94 21.37 -3.40 -7.11
CA HIS A 94 22.53 -3.91 -6.37
C HIS A 94 22.29 -5.36 -5.92
N PRO A 95 22.40 -6.35 -6.84
CA PRO A 95 22.06 -7.75 -6.55
C PRO A 95 23.00 -8.43 -5.54
N VAL A 96 24.17 -7.85 -5.27
CA VAL A 96 25.14 -8.35 -4.28
C VAL A 96 24.69 -8.06 -2.84
N GLY A 97 23.83 -7.07 -2.65
CA GLY A 97 23.27 -6.74 -1.33
C GLY A 97 22.18 -7.71 -0.90
N ASP A 98 22.14 -8.04 0.39
CA ASP A 98 21.12 -8.91 0.99
C ASP A 98 19.80 -8.15 1.25
N TRP A 99 19.25 -7.54 0.21
CA TRP A 99 18.09 -6.64 0.28
C TRP A 99 16.84 -7.34 0.79
N LEU A 100 16.54 -8.54 0.31
CA LEU A 100 15.32 -9.26 0.69
C LEU A 100 15.33 -9.81 2.12
N ARG A 101 16.49 -9.99 2.74
CA ARG A 101 16.58 -10.48 4.12
C ARG A 101 16.97 -9.42 5.13
N ARG A 102 17.71 -8.37 4.73
CA ARG A 102 18.27 -7.37 5.63
C ARG A 102 18.17 -5.94 5.11
N GLY A 103 17.54 -5.72 3.95
CA GLY A 103 17.43 -4.41 3.32
C GLY A 103 16.70 -3.37 4.17
N ALA A 104 15.73 -3.78 5.00
CA ALA A 104 15.02 -2.85 5.87
C ALA A 104 15.94 -2.17 6.89
N ARG A 105 16.97 -2.90 7.38
CA ARG A 105 17.96 -2.35 8.32
C ARG A 105 18.85 -1.27 7.72
N ALA A 106 19.04 -1.27 6.40
CA ALA A 106 19.77 -0.19 5.73
C ALA A 106 18.97 1.13 5.75
N LEU A 107 17.65 1.03 5.88
CA LEU A 107 16.71 2.16 5.92
C LEU A 107 16.44 2.67 7.34
N ASP A 108 16.97 2.02 8.38
CA ASP A 108 16.79 2.46 9.77
C ASP A 108 17.57 3.77 10.03
N ASN A 109 17.01 4.61 10.89
CA ASN A 109 17.60 5.87 11.33
C ASN A 109 17.98 5.80 12.81
N PRO A 110 19.27 5.63 13.16
CA PRO A 110 19.70 5.51 14.55
C PRO A 110 19.53 6.81 15.37
N ARG A 111 19.16 7.92 14.73
CA ARG A 111 18.90 9.19 15.42
C ARG A 111 17.48 9.32 15.95
N THR A 112 16.56 8.45 15.54
CA THR A 112 15.17 8.45 16.01
C THR A 112 15.01 7.48 17.17
N LEU A 113 14.08 7.77 18.07
CA LEU A 113 13.80 6.92 19.25
C LEU A 113 13.33 5.52 18.85
N THR A 114 12.62 5.42 17.73
CA THR A 114 12.04 4.16 17.23
C THR A 114 13.00 3.41 16.31
N GLY A 115 14.08 4.05 15.86
CA GLY A 115 14.94 3.55 14.78
C GLY A 115 14.31 3.68 13.38
N GLU A 116 13.05 4.11 13.28
CA GLU A 116 12.38 4.32 11.99
C GLU A 116 12.83 5.63 11.34
N GLU A 117 12.99 5.60 10.02
CA GLU A 117 13.11 6.81 9.21
C GLU A 117 11.74 7.45 9.00
N SER A 118 11.68 8.76 8.76
CA SER A 118 10.39 9.41 8.47
C SER A 118 9.85 8.98 7.10
N PHE A 119 8.52 8.88 6.99
CA PHE A 119 7.86 8.55 5.73
C PHE A 119 8.31 9.49 4.59
N GLU A 120 8.28 10.80 4.82
CA GLU A 120 8.73 11.81 3.83
C GLU A 120 10.15 11.56 3.35
N LYS A 121 11.07 11.18 4.25
CA LYS A 121 12.46 10.93 3.90
C LYS A 121 12.60 9.66 3.07
N LEU A 122 11.86 8.61 3.40
CA LEU A 122 11.80 7.39 2.60
C LEU A 122 11.19 7.65 1.22
N SER A 123 10.12 8.44 1.11
CA SER A 123 9.53 8.83 -0.17
C SER A 123 10.53 9.62 -1.03
N LEU A 124 11.26 10.56 -0.45
CA LEU A 124 12.32 11.30 -1.18
C LEU A 124 13.45 10.37 -1.65
N MET A 125 13.83 9.39 -0.85
CA MET A 125 14.82 8.38 -1.22
C MET A 125 14.32 7.50 -2.37
N LEU A 126 13.04 7.10 -2.33
CA LEU A 126 12.39 6.35 -3.39
C LEU A 126 12.34 7.15 -4.71
N ASP A 127 11.98 8.43 -4.64
CA ASP A 127 11.93 9.30 -5.81
C ASP A 127 13.32 9.51 -6.44
N ASP A 128 14.36 9.70 -5.62
CA ASP A 128 15.76 9.82 -6.05
C ASP A 128 16.24 8.52 -6.75
N LEU A 129 15.87 7.34 -6.21
CA LEU A 129 16.15 6.05 -6.85
C LEU A 129 15.42 5.88 -8.18
N LYS A 130 14.16 6.31 -8.27
CA LYS A 130 13.36 6.23 -9.50
C LYS A 130 13.90 7.18 -10.58
N ALA A 131 14.37 8.36 -10.20
CA ALA A 131 14.88 9.36 -11.13
C ALA A 131 16.28 8.99 -11.67
N ASP A 132 17.23 8.69 -10.78
CA ASP A 132 18.64 8.60 -11.14
C ASP A 132 19.24 7.19 -10.95
N SER A 133 18.50 6.23 -10.38
CA SER A 133 18.90 4.84 -10.20
C SER A 133 20.31 4.71 -9.60
N PHE A 134 21.29 4.22 -10.37
CA PHE A 134 22.68 4.00 -9.94
C PHE A 134 23.48 5.30 -9.75
N GLN A 135 23.05 6.42 -10.32
CA GLN A 135 23.69 7.74 -10.13
C GLN A 135 23.17 8.47 -8.89
N SER A 136 22.04 8.03 -8.34
CA SER A 136 21.40 8.66 -7.20
C SER A 136 22.33 8.69 -5.98
N ALA A 137 22.16 9.73 -5.14
CA ALA A 137 22.88 9.80 -3.87
C ALA A 137 22.36 8.71 -2.92
N THR A 138 21.05 8.43 -2.98
CA THR A 138 20.39 7.39 -2.21
C THR A 138 20.97 6.02 -2.49
N PHE A 139 21.19 5.64 -3.76
CA PHE A 139 21.78 4.35 -4.11
C PHE A 139 23.13 4.14 -3.42
N ARG A 140 24.05 5.10 -3.54
CA ARG A 140 25.38 5.02 -2.91
C ARG A 140 25.30 4.92 -1.39
N LEU A 141 24.42 5.70 -0.78
CA LEU A 141 24.21 5.66 0.68
C LEU A 141 23.65 4.31 1.14
N LEU A 142 22.71 3.74 0.39
CA LEU A 142 22.08 2.47 0.74
C LEU A 142 23.01 1.28 0.51
N VAL A 143 23.82 1.30 -0.56
CA VAL A 143 24.84 0.27 -0.82
C VAL A 143 25.87 0.20 0.32
N ASP A 144 26.29 1.33 0.87
CA ASP A 144 27.24 1.37 1.99
C ASP A 144 26.66 0.79 3.29
N ARG A 145 25.33 0.85 3.44
CA ARG A 145 24.63 0.38 4.65
C ARG A 145 24.17 -1.07 4.58
N VAL A 146 23.90 -1.60 3.39
CA VAL A 146 23.35 -2.95 3.25
C VAL A 146 24.41 -4.01 3.53
N HIS A 147 24.02 -5.08 4.22
CA HIS A 147 24.90 -6.23 4.35
C HIS A 147 25.04 -6.92 3.00
N LEU A 148 26.26 -7.32 2.66
CA LEU A 148 26.50 -8.13 1.47
C LEU A 148 25.98 -9.55 1.70
N ARG A 149 25.42 -10.14 0.66
CA ARG A 149 25.09 -11.56 0.66
C ARG A 149 26.40 -12.34 0.78
N ALA A 150 26.50 -13.27 1.73
CA ALA A 150 27.63 -14.20 1.76
C ALA A 150 27.63 -14.93 0.40
N ALA A 151 28.74 -14.89 -0.32
CA ALA A 151 28.93 -15.73 -1.50
C ALA A 151 28.67 -17.16 -1.04
N ASP A 152 27.76 -17.86 -1.72
CA ASP A 152 27.31 -19.19 -1.35
C ASP A 152 28.55 -20.05 -1.01
N GLU A 153 28.74 -20.40 0.27
CA GLU A 153 29.73 -21.40 0.73
C GLU A 153 29.22 -22.82 0.37
N ASP A 154 28.71 -22.99 -0.85
CA ASP A 154 28.17 -24.25 -1.39
C ASP A 154 29.04 -24.76 -2.55
N GLU A 155 30.36 -24.76 -2.37
CA GLU A 155 31.29 -25.47 -3.27
C GLU A 155 32.28 -26.43 -2.58
N HIS A 156 32.10 -26.76 -1.29
CA HIS A 156 32.91 -27.80 -0.64
C HIS A 156 32.13 -28.70 0.32
N SER A 157 31.28 -29.56 -0.23
CA SER A 157 31.00 -30.89 0.35
C SER A 157 30.79 -31.91 -0.77
N ALA A 158 31.84 -32.06 -1.57
CA ALA A 158 32.12 -33.32 -2.26
C ALA A 158 33.38 -33.92 -1.63
N ALA A 159 33.18 -34.83 -0.68
CA ALA A 159 34.12 -35.89 -0.30
C ALA A 159 33.40 -36.93 0.57
#